data_AF-A0A0A9X1L9-F1
#
_entry.id   AF-A0A0A9X1L9-F1
#
_cell.length_a   1.000
_cell.length_b   1.000
_cell.length_c   1.000
_cell.angle_alpha   90.00
_cell.angle_beta   90.00
_cell.angle_gamma   90.00
#
_symmetry.space_group_name_H-M   'P 1'
#
loop_
_entity.id
_entity.type
_entity.pdbx_description
1 polymer ?
#
loop_
_entity_poly.entity_id
_entity_poly.type
_entity_poly.pdbx_seq_one_letter_code
_entity_poly.pdbx_strand_id
1 'polypeptide(L)'
;MFSKKTHADIKKSTQKLQDPRKDSATRFKHLKIILDHVDNDEAKGLFETNFHHIFFVFYESFITAETNLRQKELPFHLGKNLQGTPNKVVRILDHCDSFA
;
A
#
# COMPACT_ATOMS: atom_id res chain seq x y z
N MET A 1 -24.59 9.83 21.40
CA MET A 1 -24.97 9.09 20.18
C MET A 1 -24.29 9.70 18.96
N PHE A 2 -23.13 9.19 18.52
CA PHE A 2 -22.46 9.64 17.28
C PHE A 2 -21.93 8.48 16.38
N SER A 3 -22.03 7.21 16.81
CA SER A 3 -21.46 6.06 16.06
C SER A 3 -22.10 5.73 14.71
N LYS A 4 -23.37 6.09 14.46
CA LYS A 4 -24.08 5.62 13.26
C LYS A 4 -23.56 6.24 11.95
N LYS A 5 -22.99 7.45 12.00
CA LYS A 5 -22.48 8.16 10.81
C LYS A 5 -21.11 7.62 10.38
N THR A 6 -20.22 7.41 11.35
CA THR A 6 -18.88 6.83 11.15
C THR A 6 -18.94 5.47 10.46
N HIS A 7 -19.86 4.60 10.89
CA HIS A 7 -19.98 3.25 10.32
C HIS A 7 -20.44 3.24 8.85
N ALA A 8 -21.25 4.22 8.43
CA ALA A 8 -21.68 4.38 7.04
C ALA A 8 -20.52 4.84 6.14
N ASP A 9 -19.67 5.73 6.64
CA ASP A 9 -18.50 6.24 5.93
C ASP A 9 -17.41 5.16 5.77
N ILE A 10 -17.24 4.29 6.78
CA ILE A 10 -16.35 3.11 6.71
C ILE A 10 -16.83 2.16 5.60
N LYS A 11 -18.14 1.83 5.57
CA LYS A 11 -18.69 0.93 4.55
C LYS A 11 -18.50 1.48 3.14
N LYS A 12 -18.75 2.77 2.94
CA LYS A 12 -18.55 3.45 1.65
C LYS A 12 -17.08 3.47 1.26
N SER A 13 -16.17 3.73 2.20
CA SER A 13 -14.72 3.71 1.95
C SER A 13 -14.22 2.31 1.62
N THR A 14 -14.76 1.27 2.28
CA THR A 14 -14.43 -0.14 1.99
C THR A 14 -14.82 -0.50 0.56
N GLN A 15 -15.99 -0.09 0.09
CA GLN A 15 -16.38 -0.28 -1.31
C GLN A 15 -15.43 0.44 -2.28
N LYS A 16 -14.93 1.63 -1.91
CA LYS A 16 -13.96 2.37 -2.74
C LYS A 16 -12.59 1.72 -2.76
N LEU A 17 -12.16 1.13 -1.64
CA LEU A 17 -10.93 0.32 -1.56
C LEU A 17 -11.01 -0.91 -2.47
N GLN A 18 -12.17 -1.56 -2.53
CA GLN A 18 -12.39 -2.76 -3.34
C GLN A 18 -12.59 -2.48 -4.83
N ASP A 19 -13.00 -1.25 -5.23
CA ASP A 19 -13.36 -0.92 -6.61
C ASP A 19 -12.12 -0.88 -7.52
N PRO A 20 -11.95 -1.84 -8.46
CA PRO A 20 -10.76 -1.89 -9.32
C PRO A 20 -10.71 -0.76 -10.36
N ARG A 21 -11.81 -0.01 -10.54
CA ARG A 21 -11.84 1.17 -11.42
C ARG A 21 -11.20 2.39 -10.77
N LYS A 22 -10.81 2.31 -9.49
CA LYS A 22 -10.10 3.36 -8.77
C LYS A 22 -8.60 3.11 -8.82
N ASP A 23 -7.85 4.20 -9.02
CA ASP A 23 -6.41 4.18 -8.98
C ASP A 23 -5.89 3.83 -7.57
N SER A 24 -4.62 3.43 -7.50
CA SER A 24 -3.97 3.00 -6.25
C SER A 24 -3.96 4.10 -5.19
N ALA A 25 -3.72 5.37 -5.56
CA ALA A 25 -3.69 6.49 -4.62
C ALA A 25 -5.07 6.76 -4.01
N THR A 26 -6.14 6.72 -4.81
CA THR A 26 -7.52 6.83 -4.32
C THR A 26 -7.86 5.69 -3.35
N ARG A 27 -7.51 4.45 -3.70
CA ARG A 27 -7.74 3.29 -2.83
C ARG A 27 -6.93 3.37 -1.53
N PHE A 28 -5.69 3.84 -1.59
CA PHE A 28 -4.83 4.09 -0.43
C PHE A 28 -5.44 5.14 0.50
N LYS A 29 -5.98 6.24 -0.05
CA LYS A 29 -6.69 7.26 0.73
C LYS A 29 -7.88 6.68 1.49
N HIS A 30 -8.66 5.80 0.85
CA HIS A 30 -9.79 5.15 1.51
C HIS A 30 -9.37 4.12 2.56
N LEU A 31 -8.27 3.39 2.34
CA LEU A 31 -7.69 2.52 3.37
C LEU A 31 -7.32 3.33 4.62
N LYS A 32 -6.65 4.48 4.46
CA LYS A 32 -6.33 5.37 5.59
C LYS A 32 -7.59 5.83 6.34
N ILE A 33 -8.61 6.29 5.62
CA ILE A 33 -9.89 6.73 6.23
C ILE A 33 -10.50 5.60 7.07
N ILE A 34 -10.48 4.36 6.58
CA ILE A 34 -11.00 3.21 7.34
C ILE A 34 -10.20 3.04 8.63
N LEU A 35 -8.87 2.96 8.52
CA LEU A 35 -7.97 2.71 9.65
C LEU A 35 -7.99 3.82 10.72
N ASP A 36 -8.26 5.07 10.33
CA ASP A 36 -8.42 6.18 11.27
C ASP A 36 -9.70 6.07 12.13
N HIS A 37 -10.64 5.18 11.80
CA HIS A 37 -11.97 5.08 12.44
C HIS A 37 -12.34 3.69 12.97
N VAL A 38 -11.45 2.70 12.85
CA VAL A 38 -11.65 1.34 13.39
C VAL A 38 -10.65 1.07 14.50
N ASP A 39 -11.01 0.20 15.44
CA ASP A 39 -10.05 -0.28 16.44
C ASP A 39 -9.17 -1.42 15.89
N ASN A 40 -8.28 -1.96 16.72
CA ASN A 40 -7.36 -3.01 16.28
C ASN A 40 -8.04 -4.34 15.93
N ASP A 41 -9.15 -4.70 16.60
CA ASP A 41 -9.83 -5.96 16.33
C ASP A 41 -10.71 -5.86 15.08
N GLU A 42 -11.36 -4.72 14.88
CA GLU A 42 -12.05 -4.40 13.62
C GLU A 42 -11.06 -4.32 12.44
N ALA A 43 -9.88 -3.73 12.66
CA ALA A 43 -8.83 -3.68 11.64
C ALA A 43 -8.40 -5.09 11.23
N LYS A 44 -8.16 -6.01 12.16
CA LYS A 44 -7.80 -7.41 11.82
C LYS A 44 -8.84 -8.04 10.89
N GLY A 45 -10.13 -7.95 11.25
CA GLY A 45 -11.21 -8.48 10.41
C GLY A 45 -11.27 -7.81 9.02
N LEU A 46 -10.99 -6.52 8.93
CA LEU A 46 -10.86 -5.80 7.65
C LEU A 46 -9.69 -6.35 6.81
N PHE A 47 -8.51 -6.53 7.40
CA PHE A 47 -7.33 -7.06 6.72
C PHE A 47 -7.56 -8.49 6.23
N GLU A 48 -8.19 -9.34 7.03
CA GLU A 48 -8.54 -10.71 6.64
C GLU A 48 -9.54 -10.73 5.47
N THR A 49 -10.61 -9.95 5.56
CA THR A 49 -11.68 -9.93 4.54
C THR A 49 -11.23 -9.26 3.24
N ASN A 50 -10.31 -8.29 3.31
CA ASN A 50 -9.89 -7.46 2.17
C ASN A 50 -8.42 -7.64 1.79
N PHE A 51 -7.80 -8.74 2.24
CA PHE A 51 -6.37 -9.00 2.14
C PHE A 51 -5.82 -8.69 0.74
N HIS A 52 -6.43 -9.28 -0.29
CA HIS A 52 -5.97 -9.13 -1.67
C HIS A 52 -6.01 -7.67 -2.15
N HIS A 53 -7.07 -6.93 -1.83
CA HIS A 53 -7.21 -5.52 -2.22
C HIS A 53 -6.17 -4.64 -1.53
N ILE A 54 -5.96 -4.87 -0.22
CA ILE A 54 -5.00 -4.11 0.58
C ILE A 54 -3.57 -4.40 0.11
N PHE A 55 -3.23 -5.67 -0.12
CA PHE A 55 -1.94 -6.08 -0.67
C PHE A 55 -1.64 -5.36 -1.98
N PHE A 56 -2.58 -5.38 -2.94
CA PHE A 56 -2.38 -4.75 -4.24
C PHE A 56 -2.21 -3.23 -4.14
N VAL A 57 -2.94 -2.58 -3.25
CA VAL A 57 -2.79 -1.14 -2.99
C VAL A 57 -1.38 -0.80 -2.48
N PHE A 58 -0.85 -1.58 -1.54
CA PHE A 58 0.52 -1.39 -1.04
C PHE A 58 1.57 -1.70 -2.11
N TYR A 59 1.40 -2.81 -2.83
CA TYR A 59 2.29 -3.20 -3.92
C TYR A 59 2.43 -2.07 -4.95
N GLU A 60 1.33 -1.57 -5.52
CA GLU A 60 1.34 -0.48 -6.50
C GLU A 60 1.95 0.80 -5.93
N SER A 61 1.67 1.09 -4.65
CA SER A 61 2.23 2.26 -3.97
C SER A 61 3.75 2.15 -3.83
N PHE A 62 4.28 0.95 -3.54
CA PHE A 62 5.72 0.70 -3.44
C PHE A 62 6.40 0.74 -4.80
N ILE A 63 5.82 0.13 -5.85
CA ILE A 63 6.35 0.22 -7.22
C ILE A 63 6.40 1.68 -7.69
N THR A 64 5.36 2.46 -7.40
CA THR A 64 5.31 3.90 -7.69
C THR A 64 6.40 4.64 -6.92
N ALA A 65 6.56 4.37 -5.63
CA ALA A 65 7.60 5.00 -4.81
C ALA A 65 9.00 4.65 -5.33
N GLU A 66 9.26 3.38 -5.66
CA GLU A 66 10.52 2.92 -6.23
C GLU A 66 10.83 3.64 -7.55
N THR A 67 9.86 3.73 -8.45
CA THR A 67 10.02 4.40 -9.75
C THR A 67 10.38 5.87 -9.56
N ASN A 68 9.68 6.56 -8.65
CA ASN A 68 9.95 7.96 -8.32
C ASN A 68 11.35 8.17 -7.73
N LEU A 69 11.84 7.24 -6.89
CA LEU A 69 13.19 7.30 -6.35
C LEU A 69 14.23 7.11 -7.46
N ARG A 70 14.06 6.11 -8.33
CA ARG A 70 14.94 5.86 -9.48
C ARG A 70 15.00 7.06 -10.45
N GLN A 71 13.90 7.75 -10.65
CA GLN A 71 13.86 8.95 -11.50
C GLN A 71 14.51 10.17 -10.81
N LYS A 72 14.33 10.35 -9.51
CA LYS A 72 14.96 11.44 -8.74
C LYS A 72 16.48 11.25 -8.58
N GLU A 73 16.97 10.01 -8.62
CA GLU A 73 18.40 9.71 -8.67
C GLU A 73 19.05 10.00 -10.04
N LEU A 74 18.27 10.37 -11.07
CA LEU A 74 18.76 10.74 -12.41
C LEU A 74 18.44 12.20 -12.75
N PRO A 75 19.16 13.14 -12.13
CA PRO A 75 19.82 14.16 -12.96
C PRO A 75 21.25 14.49 -12.50
N PHE A 76 22.01 13.54 -11.93
CA PHE A 76 23.43 13.74 -11.66
C PHE A 76 24.26 12.59 -12.22
N HIS A 77 24.86 12.84 -13.38
CA HIS A 77 26.13 12.29 -13.87
C HIS A 77 26.78 11.13 -13.08
N LEU A 78 26.16 9.95 -13.03
CA LEU A 78 26.92 8.70 -12.83
C LEU A 78 26.83 7.88 -14.11
N GLY A 79 27.83 8.13 -14.96
CA GLY A 79 28.17 7.21 -16.01
C GLY A 79 28.37 5.81 -15.42
N LYS A 80 27.91 4.82 -16.18
CA LYS A 80 28.50 3.48 -16.32
C LYS A 80 29.29 3.02 -15.10
N ASN A 81 28.63 2.33 -14.16
CA ASN A 81 29.19 1.21 -13.37
C ASN A 81 28.33 0.93 -12.14
N LEU A 82 27.14 0.37 -12.34
CA LEU A 82 26.55 -0.52 -11.34
C LEU A 82 26.02 -1.76 -12.07
N GLN A 83 26.96 -2.63 -12.43
CA GLN A 83 26.72 -4.06 -12.33
C GLN A 83 26.34 -4.37 -10.87
N GLY A 84 25.27 -5.13 -10.68
CA GLY A 84 25.20 -6.12 -9.61
C GLY A 84 25.18 -5.65 -8.16
N THR A 85 24.19 -4.85 -7.76
CA THR A 85 23.72 -4.91 -6.37
C THR A 85 22.19 -4.93 -6.32
N PRO A 86 21.56 -6.00 -5.80
CA PRO A 86 20.13 -5.98 -5.56
C PRO A 86 19.85 -4.85 -4.57
N ASN A 87 18.95 -3.96 -4.99
CA ASN A 87 18.51 -2.79 -4.25
C ASN A 87 18.10 -3.23 -2.82
N LYS A 88 18.34 -2.40 -1.79
CA LYS A 88 18.09 -2.79 -0.39
C LYS A 88 16.65 -3.26 -0.15
N VAL A 89 15.70 -2.82 -0.98
CA VAL A 89 14.30 -3.25 -0.99
C VAL A 89 14.13 -4.71 -1.44
N VAL A 90 14.89 -5.17 -2.45
CA VAL A 90 14.90 -6.57 -2.89
C VAL A 90 15.44 -7.48 -1.79
N ARG A 91 16.46 -7.03 -1.03
CA ARG A 91 16.98 -7.79 0.12
C ARG A 91 15.98 -7.91 1.28
N ILE A 92 15.05 -6.97 1.43
CA ILE A 92 14.01 -7.06 2.47
C ILE A 92 12.94 -8.08 2.06
N LEU A 93 12.62 -8.17 0.76
CA LEU A 93 11.67 -9.16 0.25
C LEU A 93 12.27 -10.57 0.19
N ASP A 94 13.54 -10.74 -0.22
CA ASP A 94 14.26 -12.02 -0.17
C ASP A 94 14.38 -12.59 1.25
N HIS A 95 14.36 -11.73 2.28
CA HIS A 95 14.39 -12.17 3.67
C HIS A 95 13.02 -12.59 4.21
N CYS A 96 11.93 -12.16 3.56
CA CYS A 96 10.58 -12.61 3.90
C CYS A 96 10.26 -14.00 3.35
N ASP A 97 10.82 -14.38 2.20
CA ASP A 97 10.63 -15.73 1.61
C ASP A 97 11.41 -16.84 2.35
N SER A 98 12.27 -16.50 3.32
CA SER A 98 12.97 -17.46 4.19
C SER A 98 12.21 -17.81 5.49
N PHE A 99 11.00 -17.27 5.69
CA PHE A 99 10.14 -17.57 6.84
C PHE A 99 8.85 -18.32 6.46
N ALA A 100 8.76 -18.85 5.23
CA ALA A 100 7.73 -19.78 4.78
C ALA A 100 8.30 -21.20 4.61
#